data_AF-A0A176J4H9-F1
#
_entry.id   AF-A0A176J4H9-F1
#
_cell.length_a   1.000
_cell.length_b   1.000
_cell.length_c   1.000
_cell.angle_alpha   90.00
_cell.angle_beta   90.00
_cell.angle_gamma   90.00
#
_symmetry.space_group_name_H-M   'P 1'
#
loop_
_entity.id
_entity.type
_entity.pdbx_description
1 polymer ?
#
loop_
_entity_poly.entity_id
_entity_poly.type
_entity_poly.pdbx_seq_one_letter_code
_entity_poly.pdbx_strand_id
1 'polypeptide(L)'
;MAFWIIPLIAGLFLLRIVVRFFWSRTITFHVNHIKDHPHEEQAAVFIRAVKRVWSIPNQQNLWIELKEAYFMILNSEQIEFETKLAIYQLLTKKRVYGLRKPYKRLHSKAITEPSA
;
A
#
# COMPACT_ATOMS: atom_id res chain seq x y z
N MET A 1 36.56 13.12 22.09
CA MET A 1 35.34 12.30 22.27
C MET A 1 34.50 12.11 20.98
N ALA A 2 34.84 12.73 19.85
CA ALA A 2 34.03 12.62 18.61
C ALA A 2 34.32 11.39 17.74
N PHE A 3 35.38 10.61 18.02
CA PHE A 3 35.81 9.50 17.17
C PHE A 3 34.80 8.33 17.13
N TRP A 4 33.99 8.15 18.19
CA TRP A 4 32.93 7.15 18.24
C TRP A 4 31.62 7.58 17.58
N ILE A 5 31.45 8.88 17.32
CA ILE A 5 30.21 9.44 16.76
C ILE A 5 30.11 9.11 15.27
N ILE A 6 31.24 9.19 14.55
CA ILE A 6 31.31 8.90 13.11
C ILE A 6 30.89 7.44 12.79
N PRO A 7 31.45 6.39 13.43
CA PRO A 7 31.01 5.02 13.18
C PRO A 7 29.57 4.77 13.66
N LEU A 8 29.12 5.43 14.72
CA LEU A 8 27.72 5.36 15.16
C LEU A 8 26.76 5.92 14.11
N ILE A 9 27.05 7.10 13.55
CA ILE A 9 26.25 7.71 12.47
C ILE A 9 26.27 6.83 11.22
N ALA A 10 27.44 6.31 10.83
CA ALA A 10 27.56 5.41 9.69
C ALA A 10 26.76 4.11 9.89
N GLY A 11 26.80 3.53 11.09
CA GLY A 11 26.00 2.36 11.46
C GLY A 11 24.50 2.61 11.40
N LEU A 12 24.04 3.76 11.94
CA LEU A 12 22.62 4.16 11.86
C LEU A 12 22.17 4.42 10.42
N PHE A 13 23.05 4.97 9.58
CA PHE A 13 22.78 5.18 8.16
C PHE A 13 22.64 3.87 7.39
N LEU A 14 23.55 2.92 7.62
CA LEU A 14 23.46 1.56 7.05
C LEU A 14 22.20 0.83 7.52
N LEU A 15 21.89 0.90 8.82
CA LEU A 15 20.66 0.32 9.37
C LEU A 15 19.42 0.89 8.67
N ARG A 16 19.38 2.21 8.42
CA ARG A 16 18.28 2.86 7.70
C ARG A 16 18.12 2.33 6.27
N ILE A 17 19.22 2.04 5.58
CA ILE A 17 19.20 1.45 4.22
C ILE A 17 18.65 0.03 4.26
N VAL A 18 19.16 -0.80 5.18
CA VAL A 18 18.74 -2.20 5.34
C VAL A 18 17.25 -2.26 5.68
N VAL A 19 16.79 -1.46 6.64
CA VAL A 19 15.38 -1.36 7.01
C VAL A 19 14.54 -0.98 5.79
N ARG A 20 14.92 0.06 5.03
CA ARG A 20 14.22 0.46 3.80
C ARG A 20 14.11 -0.67 2.77
N PHE A 21 15.16 -1.46 2.60
CA PHE A 21 15.17 -2.59 1.69
C PHE A 21 14.18 -3.68 2.13
N PHE A 22 14.18 -4.04 3.42
CA PHE A 22 13.21 -4.99 3.97
C PHE A 22 11.77 -4.51 3.79
N TRP A 23 11.47 -3.24 4.09
CA TRP A 23 10.14 -2.68 3.88
C TRP A 23 9.69 -2.75 2.42
N SER A 24 10.57 -2.40 1.48
CA SER A 24 10.25 -2.47 0.05
C SER A 24 9.89 -3.89 -0.37
N ARG A 25 10.71 -4.88 0.05
CA ARG A 25 10.46 -6.29 -0.24
C ARG A 25 9.13 -6.78 0.35
N THR A 26 8.84 -6.41 1.60
CA THR A 26 7.57 -6.77 2.24
C THR A 26 6.38 -6.16 1.50
N ILE A 27 6.46 -4.89 1.08
CA ILE A 27 5.37 -4.25 0.32
C ILE A 27 5.17 -4.97 -1.01
N THR A 28 6.23 -5.17 -1.80
CA THR A 28 6.15 -5.82 -3.12
C THR A 28 5.54 -7.22 -3.02
N PHE A 29 5.88 -7.99 -1.97
CA PHE A 29 5.26 -9.29 -1.73
C PHE A 29 3.73 -9.21 -1.57
N HIS A 30 3.25 -8.26 -0.75
CA HIS A 30 1.81 -8.08 -0.53
C HIS A 30 1.08 -7.48 -1.74
N VAL A 31 1.76 -6.63 -2.52
CA VAL A 31 1.25 -6.12 -3.79
C VAL A 31 0.99 -7.27 -4.76
N ASN A 32 1.96 -8.16 -4.95
CA ASN A 32 1.83 -9.29 -5.86
C ASN A 32 0.66 -10.20 -5.45
N HIS A 33 0.52 -10.47 -4.15
CA HIS A 33 -0.57 -11.28 -3.63
C HIS A 33 -1.96 -10.69 -3.98
N ILE A 34 -2.14 -9.37 -3.83
CA ILE A 34 -3.39 -8.69 -4.22
C ILE A 34 -3.63 -8.72 -5.72
N LYS A 35 -2.56 -8.61 -6.52
CA LYS A 35 -2.68 -8.66 -7.98
C LYS A 35 -3.19 -10.02 -8.46
N ASP A 36 -2.80 -11.09 -7.78
CA ASP A 36 -3.24 -12.44 -8.10
C ASP A 36 -4.71 -12.66 -7.71
N HIS A 37 -5.12 -12.19 -6.52
CA HIS A 37 -6.44 -12.47 -5.95
C HIS A 37 -7.01 -11.30 -5.12
N PRO A 38 -7.67 -10.30 -5.75
CA PRO A 38 -8.14 -9.10 -5.05
C PRO A 38 -9.44 -9.35 -4.24
N HIS A 39 -9.29 -9.94 -3.04
CA HIS A 39 -10.35 -10.19 -2.07
C HIS A 39 -10.20 -9.36 -0.78
N GLU A 40 -11.29 -9.24 -0.02
CA GLU A 40 -11.38 -8.45 1.22
C GLU A 40 -10.30 -8.80 2.25
N GLU A 41 -10.07 -10.09 2.52
CA GLU A 41 -9.06 -10.53 3.49
C GLU A 41 -7.65 -10.09 3.08
N GLN A 42 -7.34 -10.17 1.79
CA GLN A 42 -6.03 -9.78 1.28
C GLN A 42 -5.84 -8.26 1.33
N ALA A 43 -6.89 -7.50 1.02
CA ALA A 43 -6.91 -6.06 1.18
C ALA A 43 -6.64 -5.66 2.65
N ALA A 44 -7.23 -6.37 3.62
CA ALA A 44 -6.97 -6.16 5.04
C ALA A 44 -5.53 -6.52 5.45
N VAL A 45 -4.95 -7.60 4.90
CA VAL A 45 -3.52 -7.94 5.11
C VAL A 45 -2.62 -6.84 4.53
N PHE A 46 -2.92 -6.35 3.34
CA PHE A 46 -2.18 -5.27 2.70
C PHE A 46 -2.23 -3.96 3.51
N ILE A 47 -3.40 -3.57 4.02
CA ILE A 47 -3.53 -2.43 4.94
C ILE A 47 -2.60 -2.62 6.15
N ARG A 48 -2.61 -3.80 6.77
CA ARG A 48 -1.76 -4.10 7.93
C ARG A 48 -0.27 -4.00 7.58
N ALA A 49 0.15 -4.53 6.44
CA ALA A 49 1.53 -4.47 5.98
C ALA A 49 1.97 -3.02 5.73
N VAL A 50 1.19 -2.25 4.97
CA VAL A 50 1.50 -0.86 4.64
C VAL A 50 1.46 0.05 5.88
N LYS A 51 0.57 -0.22 6.84
CA LYS A 51 0.47 0.54 8.10
C LYS A 51 1.73 0.40 8.96
N ARG A 52 2.34 -0.79 8.96
CA ARG A 52 3.60 -1.02 9.68
C ARG A 52 4.71 -0.14 9.09
N VAL A 53 4.73 0.07 7.76
CA VAL A 53 5.80 0.82 7.07
C VAL A 53 5.83 2.26 7.56
N TRP A 54 6.91 2.67 8.22
CA TRP A 54 7.01 4.06 8.69
C TRP A 54 6.91 5.06 7.52
N SER A 55 7.74 4.87 6.49
CA SER A 55 7.79 5.68 5.27
C SER A 55 7.98 4.78 4.07
N ILE A 56 7.18 5.01 3.02
CA ILE A 56 7.39 4.35 1.74
C ILE A 56 8.58 5.05 1.07
N PRO A 57 9.64 4.31 0.68
CA PRO A 57 10.77 4.93 0.00
C PRO A 57 10.31 5.54 -1.32
N ASN A 58 10.92 6.66 -1.73
CA ASN A 58 10.64 7.30 -3.01
C ASN A 58 11.32 6.52 -4.15
N GLN A 59 10.82 5.32 -4.40
CA GLN A 59 11.26 4.46 -5.49
C GLN A 59 10.10 4.34 -6.48
N GLN A 60 10.36 4.76 -7.73
CA GLN A 60 9.33 4.87 -8.76
C GLN A 60 8.61 3.53 -8.99
N ASN A 61 9.36 2.42 -9.08
CA ASN A 61 8.78 1.09 -9.28
C ASN A 61 7.85 0.68 -8.13
N LEU A 62 8.27 0.88 -6.88
CA LEU A 62 7.45 0.57 -5.71
C LEU A 62 6.16 1.39 -5.67
N TRP A 63 6.23 2.66 -6.07
CA TRP A 63 5.07 3.53 -6.14
C TRP A 63 4.10 3.11 -7.24
N ILE A 64 4.61 2.69 -8.39
CA ILE A 64 3.81 2.13 -9.48
C ILE A 64 3.10 0.86 -9.00
N GLU A 65 3.84 -0.08 -8.39
CA GLU A 65 3.28 -1.31 -7.83
C GLU A 65 2.16 -1.03 -6.83
N LEU A 66 2.38 -0.12 -5.88
CA LEU A 66 1.38 0.27 -4.89
C LEU A 66 0.12 0.87 -5.52
N LYS A 67 0.28 1.69 -6.57
CA LYS A 67 -0.85 2.25 -7.32
C LYS A 67 -1.61 1.16 -8.06
N GLU A 68 -0.92 0.25 -8.73
CA GLU A 68 -1.54 -0.86 -9.44
C GLU A 68 -2.33 -1.75 -8.48
N ALA A 69 -1.74 -2.12 -7.33
CA ALA A 69 -2.46 -2.87 -6.30
C ALA A 69 -3.70 -2.10 -5.82
N TYR A 70 -3.57 -0.80 -5.57
CA TYR A 70 -4.72 0.03 -5.21
C TYR A 70 -5.80 0.06 -6.30
N PHE A 71 -5.44 0.17 -7.58
CA PHE A 71 -6.42 0.17 -8.67
C PHE A 71 -7.11 -1.18 -8.84
N MET A 72 -6.41 -2.29 -8.63
CA MET A 72 -7.02 -3.62 -8.57
C MET A 72 -8.05 -3.71 -7.45
N ILE A 73 -7.70 -3.23 -6.24
CA ILE A 73 -8.62 -3.19 -5.10
C ILE A 73 -9.81 -2.28 -5.40
N LEU A 74 -9.55 -1.10 -5.98
CA LEU A 74 -10.57 -0.12 -6.31
C LEU A 74 -11.62 -0.70 -7.29
N ASN A 75 -11.18 -1.49 -8.25
CA ASN A 75 -12.03 -2.07 -9.29
C ASN A 75 -12.66 -3.42 -8.89
N SER A 76 -12.17 -4.09 -7.84
CA SER A 76 -12.73 -5.36 -7.39
C SER A 76 -14.12 -5.19 -6.77
N GLU A 77 -15.10 -5.96 -7.21
CA GLU A 77 -16.46 -5.95 -6.64
C GLU A 77 -16.52 -6.66 -5.29
N GLN A 78 -15.56 -7.53 -5.00
CA GLN A 78 -15.50 -8.36 -3.79
C GLN A 78 -14.90 -7.65 -2.58
N ILE A 79 -14.50 -6.39 -2.75
CA ILE A 79 -13.90 -5.58 -1.70
C ILE A 79 -14.87 -4.47 -1.32
N GLU A 80 -15.08 -4.31 -0.03
CA GLU A 80 -16.00 -3.32 0.51
C GLU A 80 -15.49 -1.89 0.30
N PHE A 81 -16.44 -0.96 0.17
CA PHE A 81 -16.12 0.46 0.02
C PHE A 81 -15.27 1.00 1.18
N GLU A 82 -15.54 0.55 2.42
CA GLU A 82 -14.82 1.00 3.60
C GLU A 82 -13.33 0.65 3.53
N THR A 83 -13.03 -0.57 3.09
CA THR A 83 -11.66 -1.06 2.90
C THR A 83 -10.93 -0.31 1.80
N LYS A 84 -11.61 -0.02 0.67
CA LYS A 84 -11.06 0.83 -0.39
C LYS A 84 -10.71 2.23 0.12
N LEU A 85 -11.60 2.82 0.92
CA LEU A 85 -11.40 4.14 1.49
C LEU A 85 -10.24 4.15 2.50
N ALA A 86 -10.15 3.13 3.34
CA ALA A 86 -9.06 2.96 4.30
C ALA A 86 -7.69 2.88 3.60
N ILE A 87 -7.60 2.10 2.50
CA ILE A 87 -6.37 1.99 1.71
C ILE A 87 -6.02 3.32 1.07
N TYR A 88 -6.99 4.00 0.46
CA TYR A 88 -6.79 5.32 -0.15
C TYR A 88 -6.20 6.32 0.87
N GLN A 89 -6.80 6.41 2.06
CA GLN A 89 -6.34 7.30 3.11
C GLN A 89 -4.94 6.93 3.60
N LEU A 90 -4.68 5.63 3.78
CA LEU A 90 -3.38 5.13 4.22
C LEU A 90 -2.27 5.48 3.23
N LEU A 91 -2.47 5.17 1.94
CA LEU A 91 -1.47 5.44 0.90
C LEU A 91 -1.26 6.95 0.69
N THR A 92 -2.33 7.74 0.75
CA THR A 92 -2.25 9.21 0.71
C THR A 92 -1.45 9.76 1.89
N LYS A 93 -1.67 9.25 3.10
CA LYS A 93 -0.89 9.61 4.30
C LYS A 93 0.59 9.23 4.16
N LYS A 94 0.88 8.14 3.44
CA LYS A 94 2.24 7.72 3.08
C LYS A 94 2.82 8.47 1.87
N ARG A 95 2.14 9.51 1.39
CA ARG A 95 2.54 10.37 0.27
C ARG A 95 2.62 9.66 -1.08
N VAL A 96 1.88 8.58 -1.27
CA VAL A 96 1.71 7.97 -2.60
C VAL A 96 0.71 8.83 -3.38
N TYR A 97 1.22 9.68 -4.28
CA TYR A 97 0.39 10.64 -5.03
C TYR A 97 -0.28 10.03 -6.27
N GLY A 98 -1.32 10.69 -6.77
CA GLY A 98 -2.02 10.29 -8.01
C GLY A 98 -3.03 9.15 -7.83
N LEU A 99 -3.51 8.94 -6.61
CA LEU A 99 -4.57 7.98 -6.31
C LEU A 99 -5.95 8.63 -6.48
N ARG A 100 -6.87 7.92 -7.11
CA ARG A 100 -8.28 8.36 -7.23
C ARG A 100 -9.06 7.95 -5.99
N LYS A 101 -9.77 8.87 -5.34
CA LYS A 101 -10.63 8.57 -4.18
C LYS A 101 -11.76 7.60 -4.59
N PRO A 102 -12.11 6.59 -3.78
CA PRO A 102 -13.24 5.71 -4.07
C PRO A 102 -14.57 6.48 -3.92
N TYR A 103 -15.55 6.18 -4.78
CA TYR A 103 -16.87 6.82 -4.76
C TYR A 103 -17.96 5.79 -4.42
N LYS A 104 -18.80 6.12 -3.42
CA LYS A 104 -19.86 5.22 -2.92
C LYS A 104 -20.92 4.88 -3.99
N ARG A 105 -21.19 5.78 -4.94
CA ARG A 105 -22.26 5.64 -5.96
C ARG A 105 -22.03 4.53 -7.00
N LEU A 106 -20.79 4.11 -7.26
CA LEU A 106 -20.50 3.06 -8.26
C LEU A 106 -20.76 1.65 -7.71
N HIS A 107 -20.70 1.45 -6.39
CA HIS A 107 -20.95 0.15 -5.77
C HIS A 107 -22.42 -0.20 -5.60
N SER A 108 -23.32 0.79 -5.61
CA SER A 108 -24.76 0.53 -5.45
C SER A 108 -25.44 0.07 -6.74
N LYS A 109 -24.84 0.30 -7.93
CA LYS A 109 -25.47 -0.05 -9.21
C LYS A 109 -25.30 -1.51 -9.63
N ALA A 110 -24.23 -2.19 -9.19
CA ALA A 110 -24.00 -3.60 -9.51
C ALA A 110 -24.97 -4.57 -8.80
N ILE A 111 -25.73 -4.09 -7.80
CA ILE A 111 -26.65 -4.91 -7.00
C ILE A 111 -28.11 -4.78 -7.51
N THR A 112 -28.41 -3.82 -8.39
CA THR A 112 -29.78 -3.46 -8.81
C THR A 112 -30.10 -3.75 -10.27
N GLU A 113 -29.46 -4.75 -10.89
CA GLU A 113 -29.99 -5.34 -12.12
C GLU A 113 -30.48 -6.76 -11.81
N PRO A 114 -31.78 -6.96 -11.53
CA PRO A 114 -32.38 -8.27 -11.74
C PRO A 114 -32.37 -8.51 -13.25
N SER A 115 -31.66 -9.56 -13.68
CA SER A 115 -31.79 -10.10 -15.04
C SER A 115 -33.28 -10.30 -15.33
N ALA A 116 -33.80 -9.50 -16.26
CA ALA A 116 -35.13 -9.68 -16.83
C ALA A 116 -35.15 -10.87 -17.79
#